data_AF-A0A352WWV8-F1
#
_entry.id   AF-A0A352WWV8-F1
#
_cell.length_a   1.000
_cell.length_b   1.000
_cell.length_c   1.000
_cell.angle_alpha   90.00
_cell.angle_beta   90.00
_cell.angle_gamma   90.00
#
_symmetry.space_group_name_H-M   'P 1'
#
loop_
_entity.id
_entity.type
_entity.pdbx_description
1 polymer ?
#
loop_
_entity_poly.entity_id
_entity_poly.type
_entity_poly.pdbx_seq_one_letter_code
_entity_poly.pdbx_strand_id
1 'polypeptide(L)'
;MGVKLNRLGGNEWEKAKQRVKKAAADIAAQLIALYAQRQRTKGHAFAPDTPWQKEFEASFEFNETEGQLKATEEIKDDMERPIPMDRLLCG
;
A
#
# COMPACT_ATOMS: atom_id res chain seq x y z
N MET A 1 10.40 18.55 21.08
CA MET A 1 9.43 17.48 21.42
C MET A 1 10.10 16.54 22.40
N GLY A 2 9.66 16.52 23.66
CA GLY A 2 10.22 15.63 24.68
C GLY A 2 9.38 14.37 24.83
N VAL A 3 10.03 13.22 25.05
CA VAL A 3 9.33 11.97 25.40
C VAL A 3 8.66 12.17 26.76
N LYS A 4 7.37 11.85 26.85
CA LYS A 4 6.60 12.00 28.09
C LYS A 4 6.95 10.85 29.03
N LEU A 5 7.61 11.16 30.14
CA LEU A 5 7.94 10.18 31.18
C LEU A 5 6.72 9.94 32.07
N ASN A 6 6.28 8.69 32.17
CA ASN A 6 5.21 8.27 33.07
C ASN A 6 5.78 7.96 34.46
N ARG A 7 4.99 8.19 35.52
CA ARG A 7 5.41 7.84 36.89
C ARG A 7 5.37 6.32 37.13
N LEU A 8 6.37 5.81 37.85
CA LEU A 8 6.39 4.44 38.38
C LEU A 8 5.25 4.25 39.39
N GLY A 9 4.45 3.20 39.21
CA GLY A 9 3.27 2.89 40.03
C GLY A 9 1.96 3.56 39.57
N GLY A 10 1.99 4.39 38.53
CA GLY A 10 0.79 5.01 37.94
C GLY A 10 0.14 4.16 36.85
N ASN A 11 -1.19 4.27 36.68
CA ASN A 11 -1.95 3.59 35.63
C ASN A 11 -1.89 4.30 34.26
N GLU A 12 -1.08 5.36 34.13
CA GLU A 12 -1.00 6.19 32.92
C GLU A 12 -0.48 5.40 31.71
N TRP A 13 0.55 4.57 31.92
CA TRP A 13 1.10 3.69 30.89
C TRP A 13 0.07 2.65 30.42
N GLU A 14 -0.67 2.05 31.36
CA GLU A 14 -1.70 1.06 31.03
C GLU A 14 -2.83 1.70 30.21
N LYS A 15 -3.31 2.88 30.62
CA LYS A 15 -4.31 3.65 29.85
C LYS A 15 -3.80 4.03 28.46
N ALA A 16 -2.54 4.42 28.33
CA ALA A 16 -1.94 4.74 27.03
C ALA A 16 -1.89 3.50 26.12
N LYS A 17 -1.42 2.35 26.62
CA LYS A 17 -1.43 1.08 25.88
C LYS A 17 -2.84 0.68 25.43
N GLN A 18 -3.83 0.77 26.31
CA GLN A 18 -5.22 0.44 25.97
C GLN A 18 -5.75 1.34 24.84
N ARG A 19 -5.46 2.65 24.88
CA ARG A 19 -5.85 3.60 23.82
C ARG A 19 -5.18 3.27 22.48
N VAL A 20 -3.88 3.00 22.48
CA VAL A 20 -3.14 2.64 21.26
C VAL A 20 -3.64 1.32 20.70
N LYS A 21 -3.89 0.31 21.55
CA LYS A 21 -4.45 -0.98 21.12
C LYS A 21 -5.82 -0.81 20.47
N LYS A 22 -6.69 0.02 21.04
CA LYS A 22 -7.99 0.33 20.44
C LYS A 22 -7.82 1.03 19.09
N ALA A 23 -7.00 2.07 19.00
CA ALA A 23 -6.76 2.78 17.74
C ALA A 23 -6.19 1.87 16.64
N ALA A 24 -5.25 0.98 16.99
CA ALA A 24 -4.71 0.00 16.06
C ALA A 24 -5.78 -0.98 15.56
N ALA A 25 -6.66 -1.45 16.45
CA ALA A 25 -7.79 -2.32 16.07
C ALA A 25 -8.79 -1.61 15.16
N ASP A 26 -9.08 -0.33 15.44
CA ASP A 26 -9.98 0.48 14.63
C ASP A 26 -9.42 0.70 13.21
N ILE A 27 -8.11 0.93 13.08
CA ILE A 27 -7.43 1.06 11.78
C ILE A 27 -7.46 -0.28 11.03
N ALA A 28 -7.14 -1.38 11.70
CA ALA A 28 -7.17 -2.70 11.09
C ALA A 28 -8.57 -3.05 10.55
N ALA A 29 -9.63 -2.77 11.32
CA ALA A 29 -11.01 -2.97 10.89
C ALA A 29 -11.36 -2.13 9.65
N GLN A 30 -10.93 -0.86 9.62
CA GLN A 30 -11.15 0.01 8.46
C GLN A 30 -10.42 -0.50 7.21
N LEU A 31 -9.17 -0.95 7.33
CA LEU A 31 -8.41 -1.49 6.21
C LEU A 31 -9.07 -2.74 5.64
N ILE A 32 -9.50 -3.67 6.51
CA ILE A 32 -10.21 -4.88 6.08
C ILE A 32 -11.50 -4.51 5.33
N ALA A 33 -12.29 -3.58 5.87
CA ALA A 33 -13.53 -3.12 5.23
C ALA A 33 -13.26 -2.50 3.85
N LEU A 34 -12.22 -1.67 3.74
CA LEU A 34 -11.80 -1.06 2.48
C LEU A 34 -11.41 -2.12 1.44
N TYR A 35 -10.59 -3.10 1.81
CA TYR A 35 -10.18 -4.18 0.90
C TYR A 35 -11.37 -5.05 0.47
N ALA A 36 -12.29 -5.35 1.39
CA ALA A 36 -13.51 -6.08 1.06
C ALA A 36 -14.41 -5.29 0.09
N GLN A 37 -14.49 -3.97 0.23
CA GLN A 37 -15.21 -3.10 -0.70
C GLN A 37 -14.53 -3.07 -2.07
N ARG A 38 -13.20 -2.94 -2.13
CA ARG A 38 -12.44 -2.95 -3.38
C ARG A 38 -12.63 -4.23 -4.17
N GLN A 39 -12.59 -5.39 -3.52
CA GLN A 39 -12.80 -6.68 -4.19
C GLN A 39 -14.19 -6.83 -4.82
N ARG A 40 -15.20 -6.16 -4.25
CA ARG A 40 -16.59 -6.19 -4.78
C ARG A 40 -16.84 -5.12 -5.82
N THR A 41 -16.03 -4.06 -5.83
CA THR A 41 -16.17 -2.95 -6.76
C THR A 41 -15.59 -3.37 -8.11
N LYS A 42 -16.37 -3.18 -9.18
CA LYS A 42 -15.86 -3.40 -10.54
C LYS A 42 -14.85 -2.30 -10.87
N GLY A 43 -13.61 -2.67 -11.11
CA GLY A 43 -12.55 -1.79 -11.60
C GLY A 43 -12.54 -1.71 -13.13
N HIS A 44 -11.54 -0.99 -13.64
CA HIS A 44 -11.20 -0.98 -15.06
C HIS A 44 -9.92 -1.80 -15.24
N ALA A 45 -10.04 -2.94 -15.93
CA ALA A 45 -8.89 -3.73 -16.35
C ALA A 45 -8.28 -3.06 -17.58
N PHE A 46 -7.03 -2.62 -17.47
CA PHE A 46 -6.27 -2.15 -18.62
C PHE A 46 -5.93 -3.31 -19.56
N ALA A 47 -5.68 -2.99 -20.83
CA ALA A 47 -5.28 -3.99 -21.81
C ALA A 47 -3.79 -4.36 -21.65
N PRO A 48 -3.38 -5.56 -22.08
CA PRO A 48 -1.97 -5.92 -22.14
C PRO A 48 -1.15 -4.96 -22.99
N ASP A 49 0.13 -4.89 -22.69
CA ASP A 49 1.09 -4.07 -23.41
C ASP A 49 1.07 -4.32 -24.92
N THR A 50 1.18 -3.22 -25.67
CA THR A 50 1.37 -3.25 -27.12
C THR A 50 2.85 -3.12 -27.47
N PRO A 51 3.28 -3.41 -28.72
CA PRO A 51 4.66 -3.15 -29.14
C PRO A 51 5.12 -1.71 -28.87
N TRP A 52 4.22 -0.74 -29.03
CA TRP A 52 4.50 0.67 -28.75
C TRP A 52 4.84 0.94 -27.28
N GLN A 53 4.23 0.21 -26.34
CA GLN A 53 4.56 0.35 -24.92
C GLN A 53 6.02 -0.07 -24.64
N LYS A 54 6.49 -1.13 -25.30
CA LYS A 54 7.88 -1.58 -25.19
C LYS A 54 8.85 -0.60 -25.81
N GLU A 55 8.48 0.01 -26.93
CA GLU A 55 9.27 1.07 -27.58
C GLU A 55 9.37 2.30 -26.66
N PHE A 56 8.27 2.68 -26.02
CA PHE A 56 8.24 3.77 -25.06
C PHE A 56 9.14 3.48 -23.85
N GLU A 57 9.07 2.28 -23.28
CA GLU A 57 9.92 1.86 -22.16
C GLU A 57 11.39 1.83 -22.54
N ALA A 58 11.73 1.27 -23.71
CA ALA A 58 13.10 1.24 -24.23
C ALA A 58 13.65 2.63 -24.59
N SER A 59 12.82 3.67 -24.66
CA SER A 59 13.27 5.05 -24.90
C SER A 59 13.89 5.71 -23.66
N PHE A 60 13.74 5.10 -22.48
CA PHE A 60 14.33 5.62 -21.25
C PHE A 60 15.83 5.32 -21.20
N GLU A 61 16.64 6.35 -20.97
CA GLU A 61 18.10 6.28 -21.15
C GLU A 61 18.85 5.53 -20.03
N PHE A 62 18.17 5.17 -18.94
CA PHE A 62 18.76 4.53 -17.78
C PHE A 62 18.32 3.08 -17.67
N ASN A 63 19.28 2.18 -17.40
CA ASN A 63 18.96 0.80 -17.08
C ASN A 63 18.26 0.72 -15.72
N GLU A 64 17.14 0.02 -15.69
CA GLU A 64 16.40 -0.25 -14.48
C GLU A 64 17.18 -1.20 -13.55
N THR A 65 17.07 -0.94 -12.26
CA THR A 65 17.48 -1.89 -11.23
C THR A 65 16.50 -3.06 -11.17
N GLU A 66 16.95 -4.20 -10.61
CA GLU A 66 16.09 -5.38 -10.42
C GLU A 66 14.79 -5.04 -9.64
N GLY A 67 14.89 -4.17 -8.63
CA GLY A 67 13.74 -3.70 -7.87
C GLY A 67 12.76 -2.87 -8.69
N GLN A 68 13.26 -2.05 -9.61
CA GLN A 68 12.42 -1.27 -10.53
C GLN A 68 11.72 -2.17 -11.55
N LEU A 69 12.43 -3.15 -12.14
CA LEU A 69 11.83 -4.12 -13.06
C LEU A 69 10.67 -4.87 -12.40
N LYS A 70 10.91 -5.39 -11.19
CA LYS A 70 9.88 -6.08 -10.40
C LYS A 70 8.70 -5.16 -10.08
N ALA A 71 8.96 -3.92 -9.66
CA ALA A 71 7.89 -2.97 -9.35
C ALA A 71 7.02 -2.67 -10.58
N THR A 72 7.64 -2.50 -11.75
CA THR A 72 6.92 -2.26 -13.01
C THR A 72 6.03 -3.44 -13.38
N GLU A 73 6.54 -4.67 -13.34
CA GLU A 73 5.77 -5.89 -13.61
C GLU A 73 4.57 -6.00 -12.65
N GLU A 74 4.80 -5.88 -11.35
CA GLU A 74 3.74 -5.99 -10.33
C GLU A 74 2.67 -4.89 -10.45
N ILE A 75 3.05 -3.68 -10.89
CA ILE A 75 2.09 -2.58 -11.14
C ILE A 75 1.24 -2.89 -12.36
N LYS A 76 1.84 -3.35 -13.47
CA LYS A 76 1.10 -3.70 -14.69
C LYS A 76 0.12 -4.83 -14.43
N ASP A 77 0.57 -5.88 -13.75
CA ASP A 77 -0.29 -6.99 -13.33
C ASP A 77 -1.49 -6.52 -12.51
N ASP A 78 -1.28 -5.57 -11.59
CA ASP A 78 -2.37 -5.01 -10.81
C ASP A 78 -3.32 -4.13 -11.65
N MET A 79 -2.81 -3.41 -12.66
CA MET A 79 -3.60 -2.58 -13.58
C MET A 79 -4.45 -3.42 -14.56
N GLU A 80 -3.98 -4.59 -14.98
CA GLU A 80 -4.72 -5.47 -15.90
C GLU A 80 -5.88 -6.21 -15.21
N ARG A 81 -5.99 -6.13 -13.88
CA ARG A 81 -7.04 -6.82 -13.12
C ARG A 81 -8.37 -6.05 -13.16
N PRO A 82 -9.52 -6.76 -13.09
CA PRO A 82 -10.84 -6.12 -13.06
C PRO A 82 -11.20 -5.53 -11.68
N ILE A 83 -10.25 -5.45 -10.75
CA ILE A 83 -10.43 -4.86 -9.42
C ILE A 83 -9.58 -3.59 -9.31
N PRO A 84 -10.03 -2.54 -8.59
CA PRO A 84 -9.21 -1.34 -8.44
C PRO A 84 -7.88 -1.62 -7.70
N MET A 85 -6.76 -1.39 -8.38
CA MET A 85 -5.41 -1.49 -7.80
C MET A 85 -5.24 -0.60 -6.56
N ASP A 86 -4.48 -1.07 -5.57
CA ASP A 86 -4.14 -0.35 -4.32
C ASP A 86 -2.69 -0.58 -3.88
N ARG A 87 -1.75 -0.31 -4.78
CA ARG A 87 -0.33 -0.53 -4.51
C ARG A 87 0.35 0.76 -4.05
N LEU A 88 1.13 0.65 -2.98
CA LEU A 88 2.08 1.68 -2.57
C LEU A 88 3.49 1.26 -2.98
N LEU A 89 4.13 2.07 -3.83
CA LEU A 89 5.55 1.93 -4.16
C LEU A 89 6.36 2.87 -3.28
N CYS A 90 7.22 2.31 -2.42
CA CYS A 90 8.16 3.07 -1.61
C CYS A 90 9.54 3.02 -2.27
N GLY A 91 10.06 4.19 -2.67
CA GLY A 91 11.40 4.35 -3.21
C GLY A 91 12.48 4.55 -2.16
#